data_AF-A0A3D3JK15-F1
#
_entry.id   AF-A0A3D3JK15-F1
#
_cell.length_a   1.000
_cell.length_b   1.000
_cell.length_c   1.000
_cell.angle_alpha   90.00
_cell.angle_beta   90.00
_cell.angle_gamma   90.00
#
_symmetry.space_group_name_H-M   'P 1'
#
loop_
_entity.id
_entity.type
_entity.pdbx_description
1 polymer ?
#
loop_
_entity_poly.entity_id
_entity_poly.type
_entity_poly.pdbx_seq_one_letter_code
_entity_poly.pdbx_strand_id
1 'polypeptide(L)'
;MDFFDHQDVARRQTGRLVVLFILAVVGIIAALYIIFSGFMAFGQGKEGAAPEPVIYFRPGLLIAVTFITMLVVGLGSLWKTLALRAGGRTVAESLDGQLLNPGSGDIAERRLLNVVEEMAIASGTPVPPVYVMQEEMGINAFAAGYGPDDAVIGVTRGCMEKLTRDQLQGVIAHEFSHILNGDMRLNIRLMGILHGILVIGLIG
;
A
#
# COMPACT_ATOMS: atom_id res chain seq x y z
N MET A 1 -4.78 -24.61 20.04
CA MET A 1 -4.38 -23.24 19.64
C MET A 1 -5.63 -22.39 19.78
N ASP A 2 -5.58 -21.39 20.65
CA ASP A 2 -6.77 -20.61 21.02
C ASP A 2 -6.96 -19.46 20.03
N PHE A 3 -8.07 -19.50 19.28
CA PHE A 3 -8.41 -18.52 18.24
C PHE A 3 -8.51 -17.09 18.81
N PHE A 4 -8.88 -16.97 20.09
CA PHE A 4 -9.02 -15.69 20.77
C PHE A 4 -7.66 -15.01 21.04
N ASP A 5 -6.62 -15.77 21.38
CA ASP A 5 -5.27 -15.24 21.58
C ASP A 5 -4.71 -14.61 20.29
N HIS A 6 -5.00 -15.23 19.13
CA HIS A 6 -4.59 -14.68 17.84
C HIS A 6 -5.36 -13.41 17.45
N GLN A 7 -6.64 -13.28 17.83
CA GLN A 7 -7.39 -12.04 17.61
C GLN A 7 -6.85 -10.87 18.44
N ASP A 8 -6.45 -11.13 19.69
CA ASP A 8 -5.90 -10.08 20.57
C ASP A 8 -4.51 -9.64 20.13
N VAL A 9 -3.69 -10.56 19.63
CA VAL A 9 -2.39 -10.22 19.01
C VAL A 9 -2.61 -9.35 17.77
N ALA A 10 -3.54 -9.71 16.89
CA ALA A 10 -3.85 -8.93 15.69
C ALA A 10 -4.35 -7.51 16.04
N ARG A 11 -5.28 -7.39 17.00
CA ARG A 11 -5.81 -6.09 17.47
C ARG A 11 -4.73 -5.20 18.08
N ARG A 12 -3.83 -5.77 18.90
CA ARG A 12 -2.69 -5.01 19.47
C ARG A 12 -1.76 -4.51 18.38
N GLN A 13 -1.51 -5.30 17.35
CA GLN A 13 -0.69 -4.88 16.21
C GLN A 13 -1.37 -3.78 15.39
N THR A 14 -2.68 -3.89 15.10
CA THR A 14 -3.45 -2.81 14.46
C THR A 14 -3.42 -1.53 15.28
N GLY A 15 -3.61 -1.62 16.60
CA GLY A 15 -3.52 -0.47 17.50
C GLY A 15 -2.15 0.22 17.45
N ARG A 16 -1.05 -0.55 17.43
CA ARG A 16 0.31 0.00 17.26
C ARG A 16 0.48 0.72 15.93
N LEU A 17 -0.02 0.15 14.83
CA LEU A 17 0.06 0.79 13.50
C LEU A 17 -0.72 2.11 13.46
N VAL A 18 -1.90 2.18 14.08
CA VAL A 18 -2.68 3.43 14.18
C VAL A 18 -1.93 4.49 14.99
N VAL A 19 -1.33 4.12 16.12
CA VAL A 19 -0.51 5.04 16.92
C VAL A 19 0.68 5.55 16.11
N LEU A 20 1.39 4.67 15.39
CA LEU A 20 2.51 5.06 14.53
C LEU A 20 2.07 6.00 13.40
N PHE A 21 0.91 5.76 12.79
CA PHE A 21 0.34 6.65 11.78
C PHE A 21 0.06 8.05 12.33
N ILE A 22 -0.58 8.14 13.51
CA ILE A 22 -0.85 9.43 14.16
C ILE A 22 0.46 10.15 14.47
N LEU A 23 1.45 9.44 15.03
CA LEU A 23 2.76 10.01 15.32
C LEU A 23 3.47 10.51 14.05
N ALA A 24 3.36 9.78 12.93
CA ALA A 24 3.89 10.21 11.65
C ALA A 24 3.23 11.51 11.15
N VAL A 25 1.89 11.60 11.21
CA VAL A 25 1.17 12.83 10.83
C VAL A 25 1.57 14.02 11.71
N VAL A 26 1.64 13.82 13.04
CA VAL A 26 2.09 14.86 13.98
C VAL A 26 3.53 15.29 13.69
N GLY A 27 4.42 14.33 13.40
CA GLY A 27 5.81 14.59 13.03
C GLY A 27 5.92 15.43 11.75
N ILE A 28 5.10 15.12 10.73
CA ILE A 28 5.04 15.89 9.47
C ILE A 28 4.55 17.32 9.74
N ILE A 29 3.49 17.50 10.53
CA ILE A 29 2.98 18.82 10.90
C ILE A 29 4.06 19.64 11.62
N ALA A 30 4.78 19.03 12.58
CA ALA A 30 5.86 19.68 13.30
C ALA A 30 7.02 20.08 12.38
N ALA A 31 7.44 19.19 11.48
CA ALA A 31 8.50 19.45 10.51
C ALA A 31 8.13 20.60 9.56
N LEU A 32 6.92 20.56 8.98
CA LEU A 32 6.41 21.62 8.11
C LEU A 32 6.32 22.95 8.86
N TYR A 33 5.82 22.95 10.10
CA TYR A 33 5.75 24.16 10.93
C TYR A 33 7.14 24.79 11.14
N ILE A 34 8.15 23.99 11.47
CA ILE A 34 9.53 24.46 11.65
C ILE A 34 10.09 25.04 10.33
N ILE A 35 9.88 24.35 9.21
CA ILE A 35 10.34 24.79 7.89
C ILE A 35 9.71 26.14 7.51
N PHE A 36 8.39 26.28 7.64
CA PHE A 36 7.69 27.54 7.31
C PHE A 36 8.04 28.67 8.29
N SER A 37 8.21 28.35 9.58
CA SER A 37 8.64 29.34 10.58
C SER A 37 10.05 29.87 10.26
N GLY A 38 10.99 28.99 9.91
CA GLY A 38 12.32 29.36 9.44
C GLY A 38 12.26 30.21 8.18
N PHE A 39 11.53 29.76 7.15
CA PHE A 39 11.38 30.51 5.91
C PHE A 39 10.86 31.95 6.14
N MET A 40 9.89 32.15 7.05
CA MET A 40 9.41 33.49 7.37
C MET A 40 10.41 34.32 8.19
N ALA A 41 11.12 33.71 9.13
CA ALA A 41 12.14 34.39 9.94
C ALA A 41 13.29 34.91 9.07
N PHE A 42 13.68 34.17 8.02
CA PHE A 42 14.75 34.56 7.09
C PHE A 42 14.25 35.34 5.86
N GLY A 43 12.99 35.15 5.43
CA GLY A 43 12.45 35.70 4.19
C GLY A 43 11.68 37.04 4.32
N GLN A 44 11.22 37.41 5.52
CA GLN A 44 10.51 38.68 5.77
C GLN A 44 11.33 39.68 6.59
N GLY A 45 12.66 39.62 6.50
CA GLY A 45 13.52 40.63 7.12
C GLY A 45 13.22 42.01 6.54
N LYS A 46 12.41 42.81 7.25
CA LYS A 46 12.38 44.26 7.04
C LYS A 46 13.81 44.75 7.26
N GLU A 47 14.38 45.46 6.28
CA GLU A 47 15.69 46.07 6.44
C GLU A 47 15.74 46.86 7.76
N GLY A 48 16.61 46.44 8.69
CA GLY A 48 16.80 47.09 10.00
C GLY A 48 16.03 46.50 11.18
N ALA A 49 15.20 45.45 11.03
CA ALA A 49 14.60 44.74 12.17
C ALA A 49 15.55 43.64 12.70
N ALA A 50 15.61 43.47 14.03
CA ALA A 50 16.33 42.34 14.62
C ALA A 50 15.72 41.02 14.11
N PRO A 51 16.53 40.02 13.74
CA PRO A 51 16.00 38.74 13.27
C PRO A 51 15.14 38.12 14.38
N GLU A 52 13.88 37.84 14.08
CA GLU A 52 13.03 37.13 15.03
C GLU A 52 13.56 35.70 15.26
N PRO A 53 13.39 35.15 16.48
CA PRO A 53 13.76 33.77 16.74
C PRO A 53 13.03 32.83 15.78
N VAL A 54 13.76 31.88 15.19
CA VAL A 54 13.21 30.86 14.27
C VAL A 54 12.10 30.03 14.93
N ILE A 55 12.16 29.85 16.26
CA ILE A 55 11.15 29.15 17.06
C ILE A 55 10.30 30.18 17.82
N TYR A 56 9.62 31.07 17.09
CA TYR A 56 8.57 31.89 17.65
C TYR A 56 7.22 31.19 17.48
N PHE A 57 6.45 31.04 18.56
CA PHE A 57 5.17 30.35 18.49
C PHE A 57 4.12 31.22 17.78
N ARG A 58 3.75 30.83 16.55
CA ARG A 58 2.79 31.51 15.69
C ARG A 58 1.52 30.65 15.59
N PRO A 59 0.50 30.88 16.43
CA PRO A 59 -0.68 30.01 16.50
C PRO A 59 -1.43 29.96 15.16
N GLY A 60 -1.51 31.07 14.42
CA GLY A 60 -2.14 31.11 13.10
C GLY A 60 -1.43 30.21 12.07
N LEU A 61 -0.09 30.20 12.07
CA LEU A 61 0.69 29.32 11.20
C LEU A 61 0.50 27.85 11.58
N LEU A 62 0.52 27.53 12.88
CA LEU A 62 0.30 26.16 13.34
C LEU A 62 -1.09 25.64 12.93
N ILE A 63 -2.13 26.45 13.10
CA ILE A 63 -3.50 26.09 12.68
C ILE A 63 -3.56 25.89 11.17
N ALA A 64 -2.98 26.80 10.39
CA ALA A 64 -2.96 26.70 8.93
C ALA A 64 -2.23 25.44 8.45
N VAL A 65 -1.02 25.17 8.93
CA VAL A 65 -0.23 23.97 8.58
C VAL A 65 -1.00 22.71 8.98
N THR A 66 -1.52 22.65 10.20
CA THR A 66 -2.29 21.49 10.68
C THR A 66 -3.50 21.24 9.79
N PHE A 67 -4.30 22.27 9.49
CA PHE A 67 -5.50 22.14 8.68
C PHE A 67 -5.17 21.70 7.25
N ILE A 68 -4.18 22.33 6.61
CA ILE A 68 -3.77 21.99 5.24
C ILE A 68 -3.23 20.56 5.19
N THR A 69 -2.35 20.16 6.12
CA THR A 69 -1.81 18.79 6.16
C THR A 69 -2.91 17.77 6.37
N MET A 70 -3.83 17.99 7.31
CA MET A 70 -4.96 17.08 7.54
C MET A 70 -5.89 17.00 6.33
N LEU A 71 -6.10 18.12 5.63
CA LEU A 71 -6.89 18.16 4.40
C LEU A 71 -6.22 17.34 3.29
N VAL A 72 -4.92 17.53 3.04
CA VAL A 72 -4.17 16.79 2.01
C VAL A 72 -4.12 15.30 2.32
N VAL A 73 -3.78 14.92 3.56
CA VAL A 73 -3.77 13.51 3.97
C VAL A 73 -5.16 12.90 3.85
N GLY A 74 -6.19 13.57 4.38
CA GLY A 74 -7.56 13.09 4.35
C GLY A 74 -8.09 12.91 2.92
N LEU A 75 -7.88 13.89 2.04
CA LEU A 75 -8.30 13.82 0.65
C LEU A 75 -7.51 12.77 -0.12
N GLY A 76 -6.19 12.68 0.07
CA GLY A 76 -5.35 11.66 -0.57
C GLY A 76 -5.75 10.24 -0.16
N SER A 77 -5.96 10.00 1.14
CA SER A 77 -6.43 8.72 1.66
C SER A 77 -7.82 8.37 1.12
N LEU A 78 -8.73 9.34 1.12
CA LEU A 78 -10.09 9.15 0.61
C LEU A 78 -10.05 8.81 -0.88
N TRP A 79 -9.33 9.59 -1.68
CA TRP A 79 -9.21 9.40 -3.12
C TRP A 79 -8.66 8.00 -3.46
N LYS A 80 -7.57 7.56 -2.82
CA LYS A 80 -7.02 6.22 -3.07
C LYS A 80 -7.97 5.13 -2.59
N THR A 81 -8.62 5.30 -1.44
CA THR A 81 -9.60 4.34 -0.93
C THR A 81 -10.78 4.20 -1.90
N LEU A 82 -11.25 5.30 -2.51
CA LEU A 82 -12.27 5.28 -3.56
C LEU A 82 -11.78 4.59 -4.83
N ALA A 83 -10.56 4.90 -5.28
CA ALA A 83 -9.96 4.29 -6.47
C ALA A 83 -9.81 2.76 -6.33
N LEU A 84 -9.48 2.28 -5.14
CA LEU A 84 -9.31 0.84 -4.87
C LEU A 84 -10.63 0.11 -4.57
N ARG A 85 -11.81 0.74 -4.72
CA ARG A 85 -13.10 0.07 -4.41
C ARG A 85 -13.48 -1.04 -5.38
N ALA A 86 -12.96 -1.01 -6.60
CA ALA A 86 -13.28 -2.00 -7.63
C ALA A 86 -12.56 -3.35 -7.45
N GLY A 87 -11.77 -3.52 -6.38
CA GLY A 87 -11.23 -4.81 -5.94
C GLY A 87 -9.80 -5.08 -6.38
N GLY A 88 -9.43 -6.36 -6.41
CA GLY A 88 -8.07 -6.82 -6.67
C GLY A 88 -7.51 -6.37 -8.01
N ARG A 89 -8.35 -6.39 -9.04
CA ARG A 89 -7.99 -5.96 -10.41
C ARG A 89 -7.37 -4.56 -10.44
N THR A 90 -7.96 -3.61 -9.74
CA THR A 90 -7.45 -2.22 -9.74
C THR A 90 -6.10 -2.11 -9.05
N VAL A 91 -5.84 -2.94 -8.04
CA VAL A 91 -4.51 -3.03 -7.42
C VAL A 91 -3.49 -3.52 -8.44
N ALA A 92 -3.79 -4.62 -9.13
CA ALA A 92 -2.88 -5.20 -10.13
C ALA A 92 -2.61 -4.25 -11.30
N GLU A 93 -3.64 -3.63 -11.86
CA GLU A 93 -3.50 -2.66 -12.96
C GLU A 93 -2.73 -1.40 -12.51
N SER A 94 -2.85 -0.98 -11.25
CA SER A 94 -2.08 0.15 -10.71
C SER A 94 -0.58 -0.13 -10.50
N LEU A 95 -0.19 -1.40 -10.60
CA LEU A 95 1.20 -1.87 -10.57
C LEU A 95 1.67 -2.31 -11.97
N ASP A 96 1.02 -1.81 -13.03
CA ASP A 96 1.30 -2.14 -14.44
C ASP A 96 1.17 -3.64 -14.74
N GLY A 97 0.35 -4.35 -13.95
CA GLY A 97 0.03 -5.75 -14.17
C GLY A 97 -0.82 -5.92 -15.43
N GLN A 98 -0.41 -6.85 -16.30
CA GLN A 98 -1.15 -7.24 -17.49
C GLN A 98 -1.88 -8.56 -17.26
N LEU A 99 -3.18 -8.61 -17.56
CA LEU A 99 -3.96 -9.84 -17.41
C LEU A 99 -3.42 -10.93 -18.34
N LEU A 100 -3.10 -12.08 -17.75
CA LEU A 100 -2.54 -13.20 -18.49
C LEU A 100 -3.63 -13.92 -19.29
N ASN A 101 -3.37 -14.13 -20.58
CA ASN A 101 -4.27 -14.88 -21.44
C ASN A 101 -3.90 -16.38 -21.41
N PRO A 102 -4.84 -17.29 -21.12
CA PRO A 102 -4.61 -18.74 -21.16
C PRO A 102 -4.06 -19.26 -22.50
N GLY A 103 -4.32 -18.54 -23.60
CA GLY A 103 -3.82 -18.86 -24.94
C GLY A 103 -2.37 -18.42 -25.22
N SER A 104 -1.65 -17.88 -24.25
CA SER A 104 -0.26 -17.42 -24.46
C SER A 104 0.65 -18.53 -24.98
N GLY A 105 1.61 -18.19 -25.86
CA GLY A 105 2.63 -19.11 -26.35
C GLY A 105 3.78 -19.34 -25.36
N ASP A 106 3.86 -18.54 -24.30
CA ASP A 106 4.96 -18.57 -23.34
C ASP A 106 4.82 -19.72 -22.34
N ILE A 107 5.88 -20.53 -22.21
CA ILE A 107 5.96 -21.66 -21.30
C ILE A 107 5.90 -21.21 -19.84
N ALA A 108 6.54 -20.09 -19.49
CA ALA A 108 6.56 -19.57 -18.12
C ALA A 108 5.16 -19.12 -17.67
N GLU A 109 4.42 -18.45 -18.55
CA GLU A 109 3.06 -18.00 -18.32
C GLU A 109 2.09 -19.16 -18.17
N ARG A 110 2.18 -20.18 -19.04
CA ARG A 110 1.39 -21.42 -18.91
C ARG A 110 1.69 -22.15 -17.62
N ARG A 111 2.96 -22.25 -17.23
CA ARG A 111 3.37 -22.87 -15.98
C ARG A 111 2.76 -22.14 -14.78
N LEU A 112 2.77 -20.80 -14.78
CA LEU A 112 2.14 -20.02 -13.72
C LEU A 112 0.63 -20.29 -13.64
N LEU A 113 -0.07 -20.26 -14.78
CA LEU A 113 -1.52 -20.52 -14.81
C LEU A 113 -1.85 -21.91 -14.26
N ASN A 114 -1.10 -22.94 -14.67
CA ASN A 114 -1.28 -24.30 -14.14
C ASN A 114 -1.08 -24.35 -12.62
N VAL A 115 -0.03 -23.70 -12.10
CA VAL A 115 0.24 -23.67 -10.66
C VAL A 115 -0.89 -22.96 -9.90
N VAL A 116 -1.38 -21.83 -10.42
CA VAL A 116 -2.50 -21.09 -9.81
C VAL A 116 -3.78 -21.93 -9.83
N GLU A 117 -4.07 -22.62 -10.93
CA GLU A 117 -5.24 -23.50 -11.05
C GLU A 117 -5.14 -24.70 -10.08
N GLU A 118 -3.97 -25.33 -9.96
CA GLU A 118 -3.73 -26.40 -9.00
C GLU A 118 -3.95 -25.92 -7.55
N MET A 119 -3.48 -24.72 -7.20
CA MET A 119 -3.69 -24.15 -5.86
C MET A 119 -5.15 -23.80 -5.60
N ALA A 120 -5.87 -23.29 -6.60
CA ALA A 120 -7.31 -23.04 -6.50
C ALA A 120 -8.10 -24.33 -6.27
N ILE A 121 -7.78 -25.40 -7.01
CA ILE A 121 -8.39 -26.72 -6.83
C ILE A 121 -8.09 -27.27 -5.43
N ALA A 122 -6.82 -27.22 -5.01
CA ALA A 122 -6.39 -27.74 -3.72
C ALA A 122 -7.01 -26.99 -2.53
N SER A 123 -7.24 -25.69 -2.67
CA SER A 123 -7.82 -24.84 -1.63
C SER A 123 -9.34 -24.73 -1.69
N GLY A 124 -9.98 -25.22 -2.77
CA GLY A 124 -11.43 -25.13 -2.96
C GLY A 124 -11.92 -23.71 -3.22
N THR A 125 -11.07 -22.82 -3.78
CA THR A 125 -11.45 -21.46 -4.15
C THR A 125 -11.66 -21.32 -5.65
N PRO A 126 -12.40 -20.30 -6.13
CA PRO A 126 -12.39 -19.94 -7.55
C PRO A 126 -10.95 -19.68 -8.03
N VAL A 127 -10.67 -19.96 -9.30
CA VAL A 127 -9.37 -19.65 -9.92
C VAL A 127 -9.28 -18.12 -10.08
N PRO A 128 -8.37 -17.43 -9.35
CA PRO A 128 -8.26 -15.99 -9.46
C PRO A 128 -7.61 -15.59 -10.80
N PRO A 129 -8.01 -14.46 -11.40
CA PRO A 129 -7.29 -13.89 -12.54
C PRO A 129 -5.83 -13.62 -12.19
N VAL A 130 -4.94 -13.93 -13.12
CA VAL A 130 -3.49 -13.77 -12.95
C VAL A 130 -3.00 -12.57 -13.74
N TYR A 131 -2.30 -11.67 -13.08
CA TYR A 131 -1.68 -10.49 -13.66
C TYR A 131 -0.16 -10.61 -13.61
N VAL A 132 0.51 -10.22 -14.69
CA VAL A 132 1.98 -10.23 -14.78
C VAL A 132 2.53 -8.82 -14.90
N MET A 133 3.46 -8.45 -14.02
CA MET A 133 4.27 -7.24 -14.18
C MET A 133 5.44 -7.55 -15.12
N GLN A 134 5.27 -7.22 -16.40
CA GLN A 134 6.17 -7.66 -17.48
C GLN A 134 7.58 -7.05 -17.37
N GLU A 135 7.67 -5.82 -16.89
CA GLU A 135 8.92 -5.05 -16.84
C GLU A 135 9.70 -5.26 -15.53
N GLU A 136 9.15 -6.02 -14.57
CA GLU A 136 9.76 -6.22 -13.25
C GLU A 136 10.52 -7.56 -13.16
N MET A 137 11.84 -7.46 -13.00
CA MET A 137 12.72 -8.64 -12.94
C MET A 137 13.05 -9.09 -11.50
N GLY A 138 12.59 -8.38 -10.47
CA GLY A 138 12.58 -8.86 -9.09
C GLY A 138 11.72 -10.11 -8.92
N ILE A 139 11.90 -10.85 -7.83
CA ILE A 139 11.04 -12.00 -7.47
C ILE A 139 9.99 -11.48 -6.50
N ASN A 140 8.76 -11.28 -6.99
CA ASN A 140 7.65 -10.85 -6.16
C ASN A 140 6.32 -11.45 -6.66
N ALA A 141 5.40 -11.66 -5.73
CA ALA A 141 4.01 -12.04 -5.99
C ALA A 141 3.12 -11.42 -4.91
N PHE A 142 1.84 -11.24 -5.20
CA PHE A 142 0.88 -10.76 -4.23
C PHE A 142 -0.54 -11.24 -4.56
N ALA A 143 -1.38 -11.39 -3.54
CA ALA A 143 -2.82 -11.49 -3.66
C ALA A 143 -3.51 -10.17 -3.29
N ALA A 144 -4.52 -9.77 -4.06
CA ALA A 144 -5.32 -8.58 -3.77
C ALA A 144 -6.80 -8.83 -4.05
N GLY A 145 -7.68 -8.34 -3.17
CA GLY A 145 -9.13 -8.44 -3.27
C GLY A 145 -9.81 -8.08 -1.95
N TYR A 146 -11.10 -7.75 -1.98
CA TYR A 146 -11.90 -7.60 -0.76
C TYR A 146 -12.48 -8.92 -0.25
N GLY A 147 -12.48 -9.96 -1.07
CA GLY A 147 -12.84 -11.34 -0.77
C GLY A 147 -12.30 -12.30 -1.84
N PRO A 148 -12.65 -13.60 -1.74
CA PRO A 148 -12.23 -14.60 -2.71
C PRO A 148 -12.79 -14.38 -4.12
N ASP A 149 -14.00 -13.83 -4.23
CA ASP A 149 -14.69 -13.64 -5.51
C ASP A 149 -14.11 -12.53 -6.40
N ASP A 150 -13.41 -11.56 -5.79
CA ASP A 150 -12.72 -10.46 -6.48
C ASP A 150 -11.18 -10.52 -6.31
N ALA A 151 -10.68 -11.67 -5.85
CA ALA A 151 -9.26 -11.91 -5.66
C ALA A 151 -8.53 -12.01 -7.01
N VAL A 152 -7.35 -11.40 -7.07
CA VAL A 152 -6.39 -11.55 -8.18
C VAL A 152 -5.03 -11.94 -7.63
N ILE A 153 -4.24 -12.62 -8.46
CA ILE A 153 -2.84 -12.93 -8.19
C ILE A 153 -1.97 -12.10 -9.13
N GLY A 154 -1.12 -11.24 -8.57
CA GLY A 154 -0.10 -10.51 -9.30
C GLY A 154 1.26 -11.18 -9.15
N VAL A 155 2.01 -11.34 -10.24
CA VAL A 155 3.33 -11.98 -10.25
C VAL A 155 4.28 -11.18 -11.14
N THR A 156 5.53 -11.01 -10.73
CA THR A 156 6.53 -10.36 -11.59
C THR A 156 7.08 -11.32 -12.64
N ARG A 157 7.51 -10.79 -13.79
CA ARG A 157 8.23 -11.58 -14.81
C ARG A 157 9.44 -12.31 -14.20
N GLY A 158 10.19 -11.62 -13.34
CA GLY A 158 11.32 -12.21 -12.61
C GLY A 158 10.95 -13.39 -11.72
N CYS A 159 9.78 -13.38 -11.06
CA CYS A 159 9.31 -14.50 -10.24
C CYS A 159 9.02 -15.73 -11.11
N MET A 160 8.34 -15.55 -12.25
CA MET A 160 8.05 -16.64 -13.17
C MET A 160 9.29 -17.23 -13.83
N GLU A 161 10.30 -16.42 -14.15
CA GLU A 161 11.49 -16.90 -14.88
C GLU A 161 12.57 -17.47 -13.97
N LYS A 162 12.75 -16.90 -12.77
CA LYS A 162 13.86 -17.26 -11.87
C LYS A 162 13.54 -18.43 -10.96
N LEU A 163 12.26 -18.65 -10.64
CA LEU A 163 11.86 -19.73 -9.76
C LEU A 163 11.65 -21.04 -10.53
N THR A 164 12.03 -22.15 -9.88
CA THR A 164 11.60 -23.48 -10.33
C THR A 164 10.10 -23.62 -10.13
N ARG A 165 9.49 -24.63 -10.77
CA ARG A 165 8.06 -24.89 -10.63
C ARG A 165 7.64 -25.08 -9.16
N ASP A 166 8.42 -25.83 -8.39
CA ASP A 166 8.10 -26.13 -6.99
C ASP A 166 8.24 -24.89 -6.10
N GLN A 167 9.25 -24.05 -6.36
CA GLN A 167 9.42 -22.78 -5.67
C GLN A 167 8.28 -21.81 -6.00
N LEU A 168 7.89 -21.72 -7.28
CA LEU A 168 6.75 -20.92 -7.71
C LEU A 168 5.47 -21.41 -7.03
N GLN A 169 5.24 -22.72 -6.97
CA GLN A 169 4.10 -23.30 -6.27
C GLN A 169 4.11 -22.97 -4.78
N GLY A 170 5.26 -22.97 -4.12
CA GLY A 170 5.39 -22.52 -2.73
C GLY A 170 5.00 -21.05 -2.53
N VAL A 171 5.46 -20.16 -3.43
CA VAL A 171 5.10 -18.74 -3.40
C VAL A 171 3.59 -18.54 -3.65
N ILE A 172 3.04 -19.18 -4.68
CA ILE A 172 1.60 -19.07 -4.99
C ILE A 172 0.77 -19.66 -3.86
N ALA A 173 1.17 -20.78 -3.24
CA ALA A 173 0.49 -21.33 -2.07
C ALA A 173 0.47 -20.35 -0.89
N HIS A 174 1.55 -19.60 -0.67
CA HIS A 174 1.58 -18.53 0.33
C HIS A 174 0.56 -17.44 0.00
N GLU A 175 0.47 -16.99 -1.26
CA GLU A 175 -0.51 -16.00 -1.68
C GLU A 175 -1.97 -16.49 -1.55
N PHE A 176 -2.23 -17.78 -1.81
CA PHE A 176 -3.55 -18.36 -1.54
C PHE A 176 -3.89 -18.38 -0.05
N SER A 177 -2.91 -18.45 0.85
CA SER A 177 -3.16 -18.32 2.28
C SER A 177 -3.72 -16.93 2.64
N HIS A 178 -3.32 -15.88 1.93
CA HIS A 178 -3.89 -14.53 2.08
C HIS A 178 -5.34 -14.46 1.59
N ILE A 179 -5.66 -15.15 0.48
CA ILE A 179 -7.04 -15.26 -0.01
C ILE A 179 -7.94 -15.94 1.03
N LEU A 180 -7.50 -17.09 1.56
CA LEU A 180 -8.28 -17.89 2.51
C LEU A 180 -8.42 -17.21 3.88
N ASN A 181 -7.37 -16.54 4.36
CA ASN A 181 -7.38 -15.83 5.63
C ASN A 181 -8.09 -14.46 5.55
N GLY A 182 -8.32 -13.96 4.33
CA GLY A 182 -9.03 -12.70 4.09
C GLY A 182 -8.28 -11.44 4.51
N ASP A 183 -6.95 -11.51 4.64
CA ASP A 183 -6.11 -10.38 5.04
C ASP A 183 -5.84 -9.40 3.87
N MET A 184 -6.07 -9.81 2.62
CA MET A 184 -6.05 -8.93 1.45
C MET A 184 -6.92 -7.67 1.62
N ARG A 185 -8.10 -7.84 2.23
CA ARG A 185 -9.03 -6.73 2.54
C ARG A 185 -8.37 -5.71 3.47
N LEU A 186 -7.64 -6.18 4.48
CA LEU A 186 -6.91 -5.32 5.39
C LEU A 186 -5.79 -4.59 4.64
N ASN A 187 -5.04 -5.30 3.79
CA ASN A 187 -3.96 -4.71 2.99
C ASN A 187 -4.46 -3.59 2.07
N ILE A 188 -5.58 -3.79 1.37
CA ILE A 188 -6.18 -2.73 0.52
C ILE A 188 -6.61 -1.51 1.34
N ARG A 189 -7.20 -1.72 2.52
CA ARG A 189 -7.57 -0.60 3.41
C ARG A 189 -6.35 0.17 3.91
N LEU A 190 -5.30 -0.56 4.30
CA LEU A 190 -4.04 0.05 4.73
C LEU A 190 -3.41 0.85 3.58
N MET A 191 -3.38 0.32 2.36
CA MET A 191 -2.91 1.06 1.18
C MET A 191 -3.69 2.36 0.98
N GLY A 192 -5.01 2.33 1.10
CA GLY A 192 -5.87 3.51 1.02
C GLY A 192 -5.52 4.56 2.07
N ILE A 193 -5.41 4.16 3.35
CA ILE A 193 -5.09 5.07 4.46
C ILE A 193 -3.68 5.65 4.31
N LEU A 194 -2.67 4.81 4.05
CA LEU A 194 -1.27 5.21 3.97
C LEU A 194 -0.97 6.14 2.79
N HIS A 195 -1.75 6.04 1.71
CA HIS A 195 -1.58 6.91 0.55
C HIS A 195 -1.72 8.41 0.89
N GLY A 196 -2.54 8.78 1.88
CA GLY A 196 -2.68 10.17 2.28
C GLY A 196 -1.36 10.79 2.75
N ILE A 197 -0.53 10.04 3.48
CA ILE A 197 0.80 10.49 3.87
C ILE A 197 1.76 10.45 2.69
N LEU A 198 1.67 9.41 1.85
CA LEU A 198 2.51 9.26 0.64
C LEU A 198 2.38 10.46 -0.30
N VAL A 199 1.16 11.00 -0.46
CA VAL A 199 0.89 12.18 -1.30
C VAL A 199 1.75 13.38 -0.89
N ILE A 200 2.05 13.54 0.40
CA ILE A 200 2.92 14.63 0.85
C ILE A 200 4.34 14.47 0.26
N GLY A 201 4.90 13.26 0.30
CA GLY A 201 6.23 12.99 -0.25
C GLY A 201 6.27 12.90 -1.78
N LEU A 202 5.13 12.69 -2.45
CA LEU A 202 5.04 12.74 -3.92
C LEU A 202 4.96 14.19 -4.44
N ILE A 203 4.42 15.11 -3.63
CA ILE A 203 4.33 16.53 -3.97
C ILE A 203 5.67 17.25 -3.72
N GLY A 204 6.55 16.72 -2.85
CA GLY A 204 7.87 17.29 -2.57
C GLY A 204 8.79 16.36 -1.78
#